data_AF-A0A3B8LK92-F1
#
_entry.id   AF-A0A3B8LK92-F1
#
_cell.length_a   1.000
_cell.length_b   1.000
_cell.length_c   1.000
_cell.angle_alpha   90.00
_cell.angle_beta   90.00
_cell.angle_gamma   90.00
#
_symmetry.space_group_name_H-M   'P 1'
#
loop_
_entity.id
_entity.type
_entity.pdbx_description
1 polymer ?
#
loop_
_entity_poly.entity_id
_entity_poly.type
_entity_poly.pdbx_seq_one_letter_code
_entity_poly.pdbx_strand_id
1 'polypeptide(L)'
;KRNDKIVIVGSYDAVHKMTQYLGEEVERDISYENSSYASLKLFVSNTAVVGQSIASLSLIEQFPALITRVQRGDVELLASSETILELGDRVQLITRQKDVDEVTDLFGNSYESLSHINLMSFGSGMVLGLLMGLVTFQFPGGLSFKLGFAGGPMLVALILGQLRRTGPIIWTLPYSANLTLRQFGLILLLAGIGIRSGHTFLTTLQAGGGSALFVCSLLLSFLTAFFTLWIGYKILRIPFSFLTGMVANQPAILEYAIDQSENKLPTIGFTMILPISMIAKILFVQLLFVLLS
;
A
#
# COMPACT_ATOMS: atom_id res chain seq x y z
N LYS A 1 35.37 -27.64 24.40
CA LYS A 1 35.80 -29.02 24.72
C LYS A 1 36.17 -29.74 23.43
N ARG A 2 36.99 -30.80 23.49
CA ARG A 2 37.21 -31.68 22.31
C ARG A 2 35.84 -32.19 21.83
N ASN A 3 35.57 -32.12 20.53
CA ASN A 3 34.29 -32.46 19.87
C ASN A 3 33.10 -31.48 20.00
N ASP A 4 33.29 -30.23 20.43
CA ASP A 4 32.23 -29.22 20.36
C ASP A 4 32.03 -28.72 18.92
N LYS A 5 30.76 -28.60 18.51
CA LYS A 5 30.37 -28.00 17.22
C LYS A 5 30.09 -26.51 17.42
N ILE A 6 30.60 -25.66 16.54
CA ILE A 6 30.47 -24.20 16.62
C ILE A 6 30.06 -23.63 15.27
N VAL A 7 29.18 -22.62 15.28
CA VAL A 7 28.70 -21.92 14.09
C VAL A 7 29.38 -20.56 14.04
N ILE A 8 30.00 -20.24 12.90
CA ILE A 8 30.76 -19.00 12.69
C ILE A 8 30.12 -18.26 11.51
N VAL A 9 29.70 -17.02 11.73
CA VAL A 9 29.08 -16.17 10.70
C VAL A 9 29.99 -14.97 10.45
N GLY A 10 30.43 -14.78 9.20
CA GLY A 10 31.34 -13.71 8.82
C GLY A 10 31.64 -13.71 7.33
N SER A 11 32.55 -12.83 6.89
CA SER A 11 33.08 -12.85 5.53
C SER A 11 33.90 -14.12 5.28
N TYR A 12 33.96 -14.56 4.01
CA TYR A 12 34.66 -15.80 3.61
C TYR A 12 36.08 -15.89 4.18
N ASP A 13 36.87 -14.81 4.06
CA ASP A 13 38.25 -14.76 4.58
C ASP A 13 38.33 -14.89 6.11
N ALA A 14 37.35 -14.34 6.83
CA ALA A 14 37.31 -14.41 8.29
C ALA A 14 36.93 -15.82 8.76
N VAL A 15 35.92 -16.43 8.13
CA VAL A 15 35.50 -17.80 8.44
C VAL A 15 36.61 -18.78 8.13
N HIS A 16 37.25 -18.69 6.96
CA HIS A 16 38.33 -19.60 6.56
C HIS A 16 39.54 -19.54 7.51
N LYS A 17 39.95 -18.33 7.93
CA LYS A 17 41.01 -18.18 8.94
C LYS A 17 40.62 -18.80 10.27
N MET A 18 39.38 -18.63 10.71
CA MET A 18 38.91 -19.17 11.98
C MET A 18 38.80 -20.70 11.95
N THR A 19 38.40 -21.30 10.82
CA THR A 19 38.38 -22.76 10.65
C THR A 19 39.77 -23.35 10.91
N GLN A 20 40.83 -22.75 10.34
CA GLN A 20 42.22 -23.23 10.55
C GLN A 20 42.67 -23.24 12.03
N TYR A 21 42.12 -22.35 12.87
CA TYR A 21 42.45 -22.30 14.31
C TYR A 21 41.55 -23.20 15.16
N LEU A 22 40.31 -23.43 14.75
CA LEU A 22 39.28 -24.07 15.57
C LEU A 22 39.04 -25.54 15.23
N GLY A 23 39.29 -25.98 14.00
CA GLY A 23 39.15 -27.39 13.60
C GLY A 23 38.78 -27.61 12.14
N GLU A 24 38.06 -28.70 11.88
CA GLU A 24 37.61 -29.06 10.53
C GLU A 24 36.21 -28.49 10.25
N GLU A 25 35.98 -28.11 8.98
CA GLU A 25 34.66 -27.71 8.51
C GLU A 25 33.74 -28.93 8.43
N VAL A 26 32.54 -28.81 9.00
CA VAL A 26 31.52 -29.85 8.92
C VAL A 26 30.71 -29.62 7.64
N GLU A 27 30.66 -30.61 6.74
CA GLU A 27 29.93 -30.52 5.45
C GLU A 27 28.41 -30.27 5.58
N ARG A 28 27.83 -30.44 6.77
CA ARG A 28 26.42 -30.17 7.05
C ARG A 28 26.24 -28.87 7.80
N ASP A 29 25.26 -28.07 7.39
CA ASP A 29 24.84 -26.87 8.11
C ASP A 29 24.19 -27.25 9.45
N ILE A 30 24.99 -27.15 10.50
CA ILE A 30 24.63 -27.44 11.89
C ILE A 30 23.91 -26.26 12.56
N SER A 31 23.70 -25.13 11.87
CA SER A 31 23.14 -23.89 12.45
C SER A 31 21.77 -24.09 13.10
N TYR A 32 21.01 -25.08 12.62
CA TYR A 32 19.65 -25.37 13.08
C TYR A 32 19.44 -26.80 13.60
N GLU A 33 20.44 -27.69 13.53
CA GLU A 33 20.29 -29.12 13.90
C GLU A 33 19.94 -29.33 15.39
N ASN A 34 20.17 -28.34 16.26
CA ASN A 34 19.88 -28.42 17.70
C ASN A 34 19.07 -27.23 18.23
N SER A 35 18.44 -26.42 17.37
CA SER A 35 17.57 -25.36 17.89
C SER A 35 16.26 -25.99 18.35
N SER A 36 15.97 -25.92 19.65
CA SER A 36 14.64 -26.25 20.20
C SER A 36 13.50 -25.42 19.58
N TYR A 37 13.86 -24.43 18.74
CA TYR A 37 12.99 -23.46 18.10
C TYR A 37 13.16 -23.49 16.58
N ALA A 38 12.04 -23.41 15.86
CA ALA A 38 11.94 -23.23 14.43
C ALA A 38 11.58 -21.77 14.11
N SER A 39 12.18 -21.20 13.06
CA SER A 39 11.70 -19.95 12.46
C SER A 39 10.91 -20.27 11.20
N LEU A 40 9.69 -19.78 11.11
CA LEU A 40 8.78 -20.03 9.99
C LEU A 40 8.08 -18.76 9.52
N LYS A 41 7.68 -18.77 8.25
CA LYS A 41 6.90 -17.71 7.60
C LYS A 41 5.56 -18.31 7.20
N LEU A 42 4.48 -17.80 7.77
CA LEU A 42 3.12 -18.26 7.49
C LEU A 42 2.28 -17.16 6.87
N PHE A 43 1.34 -17.56 6.03
CA PHE A 43 0.30 -16.66 5.54
C PHE A 43 -0.92 -16.69 6.47
N VAL A 44 -1.39 -15.52 6.86
CA VAL A 44 -2.62 -15.38 7.64
C VAL A 44 -3.81 -15.63 6.72
N SER A 45 -4.26 -16.87 6.65
CA SER A 45 -5.42 -17.30 5.85
C SER A 45 -6.64 -17.66 6.69
N ASN A 46 -6.44 -17.94 7.98
CA ASN A 46 -7.54 -18.24 8.90
C ASN A 46 -8.26 -16.94 9.31
N THR A 47 -9.55 -16.84 8.99
CA THR A 47 -10.39 -15.68 9.33
C THR A 47 -10.59 -15.51 10.84
N ALA A 48 -10.36 -16.55 11.65
CA ALA A 48 -10.45 -16.47 13.10
C ALA A 48 -9.45 -15.46 13.69
N VAL A 49 -8.20 -15.46 13.20
CA VAL A 49 -7.13 -14.57 13.69
C VAL A 49 -7.17 -13.18 13.06
N VAL A 50 -7.92 -13.00 11.97
CA VAL A 50 -8.03 -11.71 11.26
C VAL A 50 -8.82 -10.70 12.09
N GLY A 51 -8.29 -9.48 12.15
CA GLY A 51 -8.85 -8.37 12.92
C GLY A 51 -8.53 -8.43 14.42
N GLN A 52 -7.76 -9.44 14.86
CA GLN A 52 -7.27 -9.56 16.23
C GLN A 52 -5.88 -8.96 16.37
N SER A 53 -5.54 -8.46 17.58
CA SER A 53 -4.19 -8.02 17.89
C SER A 53 -3.32 -9.22 18.25
N ILE A 54 -2.00 -9.11 18.05
CA ILE A 54 -1.05 -10.16 18.46
C ILE A 54 -1.20 -10.45 19.97
N ALA A 55 -1.46 -9.44 20.80
CA ALA A 55 -1.70 -9.61 22.23
C ALA A 55 -2.94 -10.45 22.55
N SER A 56 -4.04 -10.27 21.81
CA SER A 56 -5.31 -10.97 22.10
C SER A 56 -5.28 -12.46 21.75
N LEU A 57 -4.31 -12.88 20.92
CA LEU A 57 -4.10 -14.27 20.58
C LEU A 57 -3.39 -15.05 21.68
N SER A 58 -2.87 -14.38 22.72
CA SER A 58 -2.13 -14.97 23.84
C SER A 58 -1.11 -16.03 23.38
N LEU A 59 -0.42 -15.77 22.26
CA LEU A 59 0.43 -16.77 21.60
C LEU A 59 1.40 -17.36 22.61
N ILE A 60 2.22 -16.54 23.27
CA ILE A 60 3.22 -16.98 24.26
C ILE A 60 2.68 -17.96 25.32
N GLU A 61 1.43 -17.80 25.75
CA GLU A 61 0.78 -18.63 26.78
C GLU A 61 0.21 -19.93 26.20
N GLN A 62 -0.40 -19.87 25.02
CA GLN A 62 -1.07 -21.02 24.38
C GLN A 62 -0.10 -21.86 23.54
N PHE A 63 0.75 -21.19 22.77
CA PHE A 63 1.77 -21.76 21.89
C PHE A 63 3.03 -20.91 22.04
N PRO A 64 4.12 -21.37 22.67
CA PRO A 64 5.30 -20.53 22.91
C PRO A 64 6.00 -20.14 21.59
N ALA A 65 5.40 -19.12 20.98
CA ALA A 65 5.57 -18.63 19.64
C ALA A 65 5.62 -17.11 19.72
N LEU A 66 6.63 -16.54 19.08
CA LEU A 66 6.88 -15.11 19.02
C LEU A 66 6.83 -14.65 17.57
N ILE A 67 5.94 -13.71 17.28
CA ILE A 67 5.95 -13.01 16.00
C ILE A 67 6.99 -11.91 16.07
N THR A 68 7.93 -11.92 15.13
CA THR A 68 9.00 -10.91 15.05
C THR A 68 8.67 -9.82 14.03
N ARG A 69 8.03 -10.20 12.91
CA ARG A 69 7.71 -9.30 11.80
C ARG A 69 6.43 -9.71 11.11
N VAL A 70 5.75 -8.73 10.53
CA VAL A 70 4.56 -8.90 9.71
C VAL A 70 4.80 -8.19 8.38
N GLN A 71 4.82 -8.95 7.29
CA GLN A 71 4.88 -8.40 5.94
C GLN A 71 3.46 -8.31 5.37
N ARG A 72 3.00 -7.08 5.11
CA ARG A 72 1.68 -6.75 4.55
C ARG A 72 1.85 -6.19 3.14
N GLY A 73 1.53 -7.00 2.13
CA GLY A 73 1.93 -6.70 0.75
C GLY A 73 3.44 -6.50 0.69
N ASP A 74 3.90 -5.37 0.17
CA ASP A 74 5.34 -5.05 0.08
C ASP A 74 5.91 -4.28 1.29
N VAL A 75 5.13 -4.11 2.37
CA VAL A 75 5.59 -3.39 3.56
C VAL A 75 5.92 -4.40 4.66
N GLU A 76 7.14 -4.35 5.17
CA GLU A 76 7.56 -5.13 6.35
C GLU A 76 7.41 -4.27 7.61
N LEU A 77 6.62 -4.75 8.55
CA LEU A 77 6.31 -4.10 9.82
C LEU A 77 6.97 -4.88 10.95
N LEU A 78 7.56 -4.15 11.91
CA LEU A 78 7.96 -4.76 13.18
C LEU A 78 6.70 -5.13 13.96
N ALA A 79 6.65 -6.37 14.42
CA ALA A 79 5.50 -6.86 15.17
C ALA A 79 5.51 -6.25 16.58
N SER A 80 4.38 -5.72 16.99
CA SER A 80 4.10 -5.26 18.35
C SER A 80 2.85 -5.94 18.89
N SER A 81 2.67 -5.92 20.21
CA SER A 81 1.47 -6.46 20.87
C SER A 81 0.16 -5.86 20.33
N GLU A 82 0.18 -4.61 19.88
CA GLU A 82 -0.96 -3.89 19.29
C GLU A 82 -1.15 -4.14 17.79
N THR A 83 -0.19 -4.81 17.13
CA THR A 83 -0.28 -5.08 15.70
C THR A 83 -1.50 -5.94 15.42
N ILE A 84 -2.43 -5.42 14.62
CA ILE A 84 -3.64 -6.13 14.21
C ILE A 84 -3.34 -6.92 12.94
N LEU A 85 -3.60 -8.23 12.95
CA LEU A 85 -3.39 -9.11 11.81
C LEU A 85 -4.48 -8.92 10.76
N GLU A 86 -4.07 -8.84 9.50
CA GLU A 86 -4.95 -8.75 8.34
C GLU A 86 -4.86 -10.00 7.47
N LEU A 87 -5.93 -10.27 6.74
CA LEU A 87 -6.01 -11.39 5.80
C LEU A 87 -4.94 -11.21 4.71
N GLY A 88 -4.07 -12.21 4.54
CA GLY A 88 -2.97 -12.19 3.58
C GLY A 88 -1.64 -11.66 4.11
N ASP A 89 -1.57 -11.25 5.37
CA ASP A 89 -0.30 -10.94 6.02
C ASP A 89 0.64 -12.15 6.01
N ARG A 90 1.94 -11.92 5.79
CA ARG A 90 2.99 -12.92 6.00
C ARG A 90 3.63 -12.67 7.35
N VAL A 91 3.46 -13.60 8.27
CA VAL A 91 3.92 -13.49 9.65
C VAL A 91 5.20 -14.30 9.78
N GLN A 92 6.30 -13.63 10.18
CA GLN A 92 7.54 -14.31 10.55
C GLN A 92 7.53 -14.60 12.05
N LEU A 93 7.47 -15.87 12.39
CA LEU A 93 7.36 -16.33 13.77
C LEU A 93 8.48 -17.31 14.14
N ILE A 94 8.73 -17.39 15.44
CA ILE A 94 9.68 -18.32 16.06
C ILE A 94 8.89 -19.12 17.11
N THR A 95 8.85 -20.44 17.00
CA THR A 95 8.13 -21.33 17.93
C THR A 95 8.96 -22.58 18.22
N ARG A 96 8.57 -23.41 19.19
CA ARG A 96 9.25 -24.70 19.43
C ARG A 96 9.02 -25.66 18.26
N GLN A 97 10.02 -26.48 17.94
CA GLN A 97 9.93 -27.42 16.81
C GLN A 97 8.69 -28.34 16.87
N LYS A 98 8.27 -28.72 18.08
CA LYS A 98 7.11 -29.58 18.33
C LYS A 98 5.75 -28.88 18.20
N ASP A 99 5.71 -27.55 18.24
CA ASP A 99 4.46 -26.77 18.18
C ASP A 99 4.25 -26.13 16.78
N VAL A 100 5.10 -26.48 15.80
CA VAL A 100 5.06 -25.91 14.44
C VAL A 100 3.72 -26.19 13.76
N ASP A 101 3.20 -27.41 13.88
CA ASP A 101 1.96 -27.82 13.21
C ASP A 101 0.75 -27.10 13.82
N GLU A 102 0.64 -27.05 15.16
CA GLU A 102 -0.45 -26.35 15.85
C GLU A 102 -0.48 -24.85 15.53
N VAL A 103 0.69 -24.21 15.50
CA VAL A 103 0.81 -22.80 15.12
C VAL A 103 0.42 -22.60 13.66
N THR A 104 0.82 -23.53 12.78
CA THR A 104 0.45 -23.48 11.35
C THR A 104 -1.06 -23.59 11.15
N ASP A 105 -1.74 -24.44 11.92
CA ASP A 105 -3.20 -24.58 11.87
C ASP A 105 -3.93 -23.32 12.39
N LEU A 106 -3.38 -22.65 13.41
CA LEU A 106 -3.94 -21.40 13.95
C LEU A 106 -3.97 -20.28 12.91
N PHE A 107 -2.84 -19.99 12.27
CA PHE A 107 -2.75 -18.93 11.24
C PHE A 107 -3.34 -19.38 9.90
N GLY A 108 -3.36 -20.68 9.66
CA GLY A 108 -3.49 -21.29 8.36
C GLY A 108 -2.22 -21.14 7.52
N ASN A 109 -2.26 -21.67 6.29
CA ASN A 109 -1.19 -21.48 5.32
C ASN A 109 -1.67 -21.68 3.87
N SER A 110 -2.89 -21.25 3.55
CA SER A 110 -3.42 -21.36 2.18
C SER A 110 -3.45 -20.00 1.50
N TYR A 111 -2.73 -19.88 0.39
CA TYR A 111 -2.81 -18.71 -0.48
C TYR A 111 -4.11 -18.67 -1.30
N GLU A 112 -4.72 -19.83 -1.53
CA GLU A 112 -5.87 -19.97 -2.44
C GLU A 112 -7.15 -19.38 -1.82
N SER A 113 -7.37 -19.57 -0.51
CA SER A 113 -8.50 -18.98 0.23
C SER A 113 -8.42 -17.46 0.39
N LEU A 114 -7.25 -16.86 0.15
CA LEU A 114 -7.00 -15.41 0.27
C LEU A 114 -7.45 -14.59 -0.94
N SER A 115 -7.69 -15.24 -2.07
CA SER A 115 -8.04 -14.57 -3.34
C SER A 115 -9.54 -14.27 -3.48
N HIS A 116 -10.38 -14.79 -2.58
CA HIS A 116 -11.82 -14.55 -2.64
C HIS A 116 -12.15 -13.20 -2.02
N ILE A 117 -12.50 -12.24 -2.87
CA ILE A 117 -13.15 -11.00 -2.44
C ILE A 117 -14.45 -11.39 -1.73
N ASN A 118 -14.58 -11.02 -0.45
CA ASN A 118 -15.86 -11.09 0.22
C ASN A 118 -16.76 -9.99 -0.36
N LEU A 119 -17.41 -10.29 -1.48
CA LEU A 119 -18.28 -9.38 -2.22
C LEU A 119 -19.42 -8.85 -1.35
N MET A 120 -19.86 -9.61 -0.34
CA MET A 120 -20.87 -9.16 0.61
C MET A 120 -20.33 -8.03 1.49
N SER A 121 -19.12 -8.16 2.04
CA SER A 121 -18.51 -7.09 2.84
C SER A 121 -18.18 -5.86 1.99
N PHE A 122 -17.50 -6.06 0.86
CA PHE A 122 -17.14 -4.95 -0.04
C PHE A 122 -18.38 -4.23 -0.58
N GLY A 123 -19.36 -4.98 -1.07
CA GLY A 123 -20.60 -4.46 -1.62
C GLY A 123 -21.44 -3.72 -0.57
N SER A 124 -21.60 -4.29 0.63
CA SER A 124 -22.32 -3.61 1.72
C SER A 124 -21.61 -2.34 2.17
N GLY A 125 -20.28 -2.35 2.29
CA GLY A 125 -19.49 -1.16 2.57
C GLY A 125 -19.68 -0.06 1.52
N MET A 126 -19.69 -0.43 0.24
CA MET A 126 -19.93 0.50 -0.87
C MET A 126 -21.36 1.05 -0.87
N VAL A 127 -22.37 0.20 -0.65
CA VAL A 127 -23.77 0.63 -0.55
C VAL A 127 -23.96 1.59 0.62
N LEU A 128 -23.46 1.25 1.82
CA LEU A 128 -23.50 2.14 2.98
C LEU A 128 -22.79 3.47 2.70
N GLY A 129 -21.65 3.42 2.03
CA GLY A 129 -20.90 4.58 1.55
C GLY A 129 -21.71 5.48 0.63
N LEU A 130 -22.34 4.90 -0.39
CA LEU A 130 -23.16 5.64 -1.35
C LEU A 130 -24.41 6.22 -0.70
N LEU A 131 -25.09 5.45 0.16
CA LEU A 131 -26.23 5.92 0.94
C LEU A 131 -25.85 7.11 1.83
N MET A 132 -24.71 7.02 2.52
CA MET A 132 -24.18 8.13 3.31
C MET A 132 -23.82 9.34 2.42
N GLY A 133 -23.32 9.10 1.21
CA GLY A 133 -23.02 10.14 0.22
C GLY A 133 -24.25 10.93 -0.26
N LEU A 134 -25.43 10.30 -0.23
CA LEU A 134 -26.71 10.94 -0.60
C LEU A 134 -27.27 11.83 0.52
N VAL A 135 -26.80 11.67 1.76
CA VAL A 135 -27.26 12.49 2.90
C VAL A 135 -26.87 13.95 2.67
N THR A 136 -27.85 14.83 2.85
CA THR A 136 -27.69 16.27 2.67
C THR A 136 -27.72 16.94 4.05
N PHE A 137 -26.62 17.60 4.41
CA PHE A 137 -26.52 18.37 5.64
C PHE A 137 -26.90 19.82 5.35
N GLN A 138 -27.96 20.29 5.98
CA GLN A 138 -28.40 21.68 5.89
C GLN A 138 -27.82 22.45 7.07
N PHE A 139 -27.03 23.48 6.78
CA PHE A 139 -26.49 24.37 7.80
C PHE A 139 -27.37 25.63 7.95
N PRO A 140 -27.39 26.24 9.15
CA PRO A 140 -28.02 27.55 9.34
C PRO A 140 -27.45 28.57 8.34
N GLY A 141 -28.31 29.24 7.58
CA GLY A 141 -27.90 30.17 6.50
C GLY A 141 -28.15 29.66 5.08
N GLY A 142 -28.86 28.55 4.88
CA GLY A 142 -29.27 28.05 3.56
C GLY A 142 -28.18 27.29 2.80
N LEU A 143 -27.01 27.10 3.41
CA LEU A 143 -25.93 26.30 2.86
C LEU A 143 -26.29 24.81 2.95
N SER A 144 -26.35 24.13 1.81
CA SER A 144 -26.53 22.68 1.75
C SER A 144 -25.23 22.00 1.33
N PHE A 145 -24.80 21.02 2.13
CA PHE A 145 -23.60 20.22 1.88
C PHE A 145 -23.98 18.77 1.64
N LYS A 146 -23.46 18.19 0.56
CA LYS A 146 -23.59 16.75 0.27
C LYS A 146 -22.19 16.14 0.21
N LEU A 147 -22.00 14.98 0.82
CA LEU A 147 -20.74 14.24 0.70
C LEU A 147 -20.52 13.72 -0.73
N GLY A 148 -21.60 13.42 -1.44
CA GLY A 148 -21.57 12.95 -2.81
C GLY A 148 -20.97 11.55 -2.95
N PHE A 149 -20.79 11.13 -4.21
CA PHE A 149 -20.33 9.78 -4.55
C PHE A 149 -18.87 9.49 -4.19
N ALA A 150 -18.07 10.52 -3.92
CA ALA A 150 -16.69 10.37 -3.47
C ALA A 150 -16.57 10.42 -1.94
N GLY A 151 -17.22 11.40 -1.30
CA GLY A 151 -17.08 11.62 0.14
C GLY A 151 -17.75 10.54 0.99
N GLY A 152 -18.93 10.06 0.58
CA GLY A 152 -19.69 9.07 1.34
C GLY A 152 -18.95 7.73 1.47
N PRO A 153 -18.55 7.10 0.35
CA PRO A 153 -17.73 5.89 0.39
C PRO A 153 -16.40 6.08 1.11
N MET A 154 -15.74 7.23 0.96
CA MET A 154 -14.48 7.51 1.67
C MET A 154 -14.66 7.51 3.19
N LEU A 155 -15.71 8.18 3.70
CA LEU A 155 -15.98 8.26 5.13
C LEU A 155 -16.34 6.89 5.70
N VAL A 156 -17.25 6.16 5.06
CA VAL A 156 -17.64 4.82 5.48
C VAL A 156 -16.46 3.85 5.41
N ALA A 157 -15.62 3.92 4.37
CA ALA A 157 -14.43 3.10 4.25
C ALA A 157 -13.41 3.37 5.37
N LEU A 158 -13.28 4.62 5.83
CA LEU A 158 -12.42 4.96 6.96
C LEU A 158 -12.93 4.33 8.27
N ILE A 159 -14.25 4.45 8.53
CA ILE A 159 -14.88 3.87 9.73
C ILE A 159 -14.78 2.34 9.72
N LEU A 160 -15.20 1.69 8.63
CA LEU A 160 -15.17 0.23 8.51
C LEU A 160 -13.74 -0.30 8.46
N GLY A 161 -12.82 0.44 7.85
CA GLY A 161 -11.39 0.14 7.82
C GLY A 161 -10.76 0.17 9.21
N GLN A 162 -11.14 1.11 10.06
CA GLN A 162 -10.72 1.14 11.46
C GLN A 162 -11.32 -0.01 12.28
N LEU A 163 -12.60 -0.33 12.06
CA LEU A 163 -13.26 -1.45 12.74
C LEU A 163 -12.64 -2.80 12.40
N ARG A 164 -12.09 -2.96 11.18
CA ARG A 164 -11.47 -4.18 10.61
C ARG A 164 -12.42 -5.36 10.46
N ARG A 165 -13.15 -5.72 11.50
CA ARG A 165 -14.07 -6.84 11.59
C ARG A 165 -15.25 -6.51 12.49
N THR A 166 -16.45 -6.96 12.10
CA THR A 166 -17.64 -6.95 12.96
C THR A 166 -18.27 -8.34 12.95
N GLY A 167 -18.09 -9.09 14.04
CA GLY A 167 -18.60 -10.46 14.14
C GLY A 167 -17.99 -11.38 13.07
N PRO A 168 -18.78 -11.98 12.17
CA PRO A 168 -18.25 -12.82 11.09
C PRO A 168 -17.77 -12.03 9.86
N ILE A 169 -18.08 -10.73 9.76
CA ILE A 169 -17.77 -9.91 8.59
C ILE A 169 -16.40 -9.26 8.76
N ILE A 170 -15.50 -9.53 7.82
CA ILE A 170 -14.18 -8.88 7.71
C ILE A 170 -14.30 -7.75 6.69
N TRP A 171 -14.05 -6.51 7.12
CA TRP A 171 -14.14 -5.30 6.31
C TRP A 171 -12.84 -4.96 5.56
N THR A 172 -11.73 -5.58 5.94
CA THR A 172 -10.46 -5.39 5.23
C THR A 172 -10.42 -6.20 3.94
N LEU A 173 -9.91 -5.58 2.87
CA LEU A 173 -9.64 -6.30 1.63
C LEU A 173 -8.22 -6.88 1.64
N PRO A 174 -8.04 -8.12 1.13
CA PRO A 174 -6.73 -8.65 0.82
C PRO A 174 -5.95 -7.71 -0.11
N TYR A 175 -4.62 -7.68 0.08
CA TYR A 175 -3.74 -6.80 -0.69
C TYR A 175 -3.88 -6.96 -2.22
N SER A 176 -3.87 -8.21 -2.70
CA SER A 176 -3.98 -8.52 -4.14
C SER A 176 -5.33 -8.06 -4.72
N ALA A 177 -6.41 -8.21 -3.97
CA ALA A 177 -7.73 -7.74 -4.39
C ALA A 177 -7.79 -6.22 -4.49
N ASN A 178 -7.22 -5.52 -3.51
CA ASN A 178 -7.15 -4.06 -3.53
C ASN A 178 -6.35 -3.53 -4.73
N LEU A 179 -5.21 -4.16 -5.06
CA LEU A 179 -4.43 -3.81 -6.26
C LEU A 179 -5.26 -3.96 -7.53
N THR A 180 -5.89 -5.13 -7.73
CA THR A 180 -6.72 -5.39 -8.91
C THR A 180 -7.88 -4.40 -9.03
N LEU A 181 -8.57 -4.11 -7.93
CA LEU A 181 -9.68 -3.14 -7.92
C LEU A 181 -9.22 -1.72 -8.23
N ARG A 182 -8.06 -1.29 -7.70
CA ARG A 182 -7.50 0.03 -7.98
C ARG A 182 -7.12 0.16 -9.45
N GLN A 183 -6.48 -0.86 -10.02
CA GLN A 183 -6.10 -0.90 -11.42
C GLN A 183 -7.34 -0.92 -12.34
N PHE A 184 -8.33 -1.76 -12.05
CA PHE A 184 -9.57 -1.82 -12.80
C PHE A 184 -10.35 -0.49 -12.73
N GLY A 185 -10.43 0.11 -11.55
CA GLY A 185 -11.03 1.43 -11.35
C GLY A 185 -10.32 2.53 -12.14
N LEU A 186 -8.98 2.52 -12.18
CA LEU A 186 -8.19 3.44 -12.98
C LEU A 186 -8.45 3.26 -14.48
N ILE A 187 -8.52 2.01 -14.97
CA ILE A 187 -8.84 1.71 -16.38
C ILE A 187 -10.22 2.26 -16.75
N LEU A 188 -11.23 2.02 -15.91
CA LEU A 188 -12.58 2.55 -16.13
C LEU A 188 -12.62 4.09 -16.10
N LEU A 189 -11.89 4.71 -15.17
CA LEU A 189 -11.77 6.16 -15.10
C LEU A 189 -11.16 6.73 -16.39
N LEU A 190 -10.04 6.16 -16.84
CA LEU A 190 -9.35 6.57 -18.06
C LEU A 190 -10.21 6.35 -19.31
N ALA A 191 -10.91 5.21 -19.39
CA ALA A 191 -11.85 4.94 -20.47
C ALA A 191 -12.98 5.98 -20.50
N GLY A 192 -13.58 6.30 -19.35
CA GLY A 192 -14.64 7.31 -19.24
C GLY A 192 -14.17 8.70 -19.64
N ILE A 193 -12.99 9.13 -19.17
CA ILE A 193 -12.39 10.42 -19.56
C ILE A 193 -12.09 10.43 -21.07
N GLY A 194 -11.50 9.35 -21.59
CA GLY A 194 -11.16 9.21 -23.01
C GLY A 194 -12.39 9.28 -23.91
N ILE A 195 -13.48 8.60 -23.57
CA ILE A 195 -14.73 8.64 -24.35
C ILE A 195 -15.35 10.05 -24.32
N ARG A 196 -15.46 10.66 -23.14
CA ARG A 196 -16.09 11.98 -22.99
C ARG A 196 -15.28 13.10 -23.65
N SER A 197 -13.97 13.11 -23.41
CA SER A 197 -13.06 14.12 -23.96
C SER A 197 -12.70 13.87 -25.42
N GLY A 198 -12.77 12.63 -25.90
CA GLY A 198 -12.46 12.27 -27.28
C GLY A 198 -13.37 12.95 -28.30
N HIS A 199 -14.68 13.05 -28.00
CA HIS A 199 -15.62 13.77 -28.85
C HIS A 199 -15.25 15.26 -28.96
N THR A 200 -15.02 15.93 -27.82
CA THR A 200 -14.60 17.33 -27.78
C THR A 200 -13.23 17.55 -28.43
N PHE A 201 -12.31 16.60 -28.31
CA PHE A 201 -11.01 16.66 -28.96
C PHE A 201 -11.14 16.65 -30.48
N LEU A 202 -11.96 15.74 -31.03
CA LEU A 202 -12.17 15.66 -32.48
C LEU A 202 -12.81 16.93 -33.04
N THR A 203 -13.81 17.47 -32.35
CA THR A 203 -14.46 18.72 -32.76
C THR A 203 -13.50 19.91 -32.70
N THR A 204 -12.66 20.00 -31.66
CA THR A 204 -11.65 21.06 -31.52
C THR A 204 -10.55 20.97 -32.57
N LEU A 205 -10.16 19.75 -32.96
CA LEU A 205 -9.16 19.54 -34.01
C LEU A 205 -9.70 19.95 -35.39
N GLN A 206 -10.98 19.66 -35.65
CA GLN A 206 -11.65 20.01 -36.91
C GLN A 206 -12.04 21.48 -37.01
N ALA A 207 -12.32 22.16 -35.88
CA ALA A 207 -12.73 23.57 -35.83
C ALA A 207 -11.59 24.57 -36.15
N GLY A 208 -10.37 24.09 -36.43
CA GLY A 208 -9.19 24.93 -36.67
C GLY A 208 -8.49 25.36 -35.37
N GLY A 209 -7.16 25.38 -35.38
CA GLY A 209 -6.35 25.72 -34.19
C GLY A 209 -6.00 24.55 -33.26
N GLY A 210 -6.53 23.35 -33.51
CA GLY A 210 -6.21 22.16 -32.69
C GLY A 210 -4.73 21.77 -32.70
N SER A 211 -4.02 21.96 -33.81
CA SER A 211 -2.57 21.74 -33.88
C SER A 211 -1.78 22.70 -32.99
N ALA A 212 -2.14 23.99 -32.99
CA ALA A 212 -1.54 24.99 -32.12
C ALA A 212 -1.82 24.69 -30.64
N LEU A 213 -3.06 24.33 -30.30
CA LEU A 213 -3.44 23.93 -28.94
C LEU A 213 -2.67 22.68 -28.48
N PHE A 214 -2.51 21.68 -29.36
CA PHE A 214 -1.75 20.47 -29.06
C PHE A 214 -0.28 20.80 -28.77
N VAL A 215 0.37 21.57 -29.63
CA VAL A 215 1.78 21.96 -29.45
C VAL A 215 1.95 22.80 -28.19
N CYS A 216 1.08 23.79 -27.95
CA CYS A 216 1.12 24.60 -26.73
C CYS A 216 0.94 23.75 -25.47
N SER A 217 -0.01 22.81 -25.48
CA SER A 217 -0.26 21.93 -24.33
C SER A 217 0.89 20.95 -24.07
N LEU A 218 1.48 20.41 -25.15
CA LEU A 218 2.64 19.52 -25.08
C LEU A 218 3.86 20.27 -24.53
N LEU A 219 4.16 21.46 -25.07
CA LEU A 219 5.25 22.29 -24.59
C LEU A 219 5.03 22.68 -23.14
N LEU A 220 3.85 23.14 -22.77
CA LEU A 220 3.56 23.52 -21.38
C LEU A 220 3.73 22.34 -20.43
N SER A 221 3.19 21.16 -20.77
CA SER A 221 3.29 19.95 -19.94
C SER A 221 4.74 19.48 -19.81
N PHE A 222 5.48 19.43 -20.91
CA PHE A 222 6.87 19.03 -20.91
C PHE A 222 7.74 20.00 -20.12
N LEU A 223 7.55 21.31 -20.34
CA LEU A 223 8.37 22.34 -19.72
C LEU A 223 8.10 22.43 -18.21
N THR A 224 6.83 22.33 -17.79
CA THR A 224 6.46 22.30 -16.37
C THR A 224 7.01 21.06 -15.67
N ALA A 225 6.89 19.86 -16.27
CA ALA A 225 7.48 18.64 -15.72
C ALA A 225 9.01 18.74 -15.65
N PHE A 226 9.66 19.21 -16.72
CA PHE A 226 11.11 19.36 -16.79
C PHE A 226 11.64 20.34 -15.76
N PHE A 227 11.05 21.54 -15.64
CA PHE A 227 11.48 22.52 -14.64
C PHE A 227 11.22 22.04 -13.23
N THR A 228 10.09 21.38 -12.96
CA THR A 228 9.82 20.83 -11.63
C THR A 228 10.85 19.75 -11.27
N LEU A 229 11.15 18.84 -12.20
CA LEU A 229 12.19 17.83 -12.04
C LEU A 229 13.57 18.45 -11.82
N TRP A 230 13.93 19.43 -12.63
CA TRP A 230 15.24 20.07 -12.60
C TRP A 230 15.45 20.90 -11.32
N ILE A 231 14.48 21.72 -10.93
CA ILE A 231 14.52 22.51 -9.69
C ILE A 231 14.57 21.57 -8.48
N GLY A 232 13.67 20.59 -8.45
CA GLY A 232 13.57 19.66 -7.33
C GLY A 232 14.82 18.79 -7.13
N TYR A 233 15.38 18.28 -8.22
CA TYR A 233 16.57 17.43 -8.16
C TYR A 233 17.85 18.23 -7.97
N LYS A 234 18.05 19.32 -8.72
CA LYS A 234 19.33 20.05 -8.74
C LYS A 234 19.45 21.11 -7.66
N ILE A 235 18.37 21.84 -7.36
CA ILE A 235 18.38 22.94 -6.38
C ILE A 235 18.01 22.41 -4.99
N LEU A 236 16.90 21.67 -4.89
CA LEU A 236 16.38 21.17 -3.62
C LEU A 236 16.98 19.83 -3.19
N ARG A 237 17.73 19.15 -4.07
CA ARG A 237 18.42 17.86 -3.82
C ARG A 237 17.50 16.76 -3.30
N ILE A 238 16.25 16.75 -3.77
CA ILE A 238 15.26 15.74 -3.39
C ILE A 238 15.50 14.46 -4.22
N PRO A 239 15.34 13.24 -3.63
CA PRO A 239 15.50 11.98 -4.36
C PRO A 239 14.57 11.89 -5.58
N PHE A 240 15.09 11.38 -6.70
CA PHE A 240 14.37 11.34 -7.98
C PHE A 240 13.04 10.56 -7.89
N SER A 241 13.03 9.38 -7.26
CA SER A 241 11.79 8.58 -7.09
C SER A 241 10.72 9.28 -6.26
N PHE A 242 11.10 10.15 -5.31
CA PHE A 242 10.12 10.95 -4.58
C PHE A 242 9.56 12.07 -5.47
N LEU A 243 10.44 12.67 -6.29
CA LEU A 243 10.09 13.80 -7.13
C LEU A 243 9.16 13.45 -8.29
N THR A 244 9.33 12.27 -8.89
CA THR A 244 8.41 11.77 -9.94
C THR A 244 6.98 11.69 -9.41
N GLY A 245 6.81 11.32 -8.14
CA GLY A 245 5.54 11.39 -7.42
C GLY A 245 5.01 12.79 -7.21
N MET A 246 5.87 13.75 -6.85
CA MET A 246 5.48 15.14 -6.66
C MET A 246 5.04 15.83 -7.98
N VAL A 247 5.60 15.40 -9.11
CA VAL A 247 5.21 15.94 -10.44
C VAL A 247 3.88 15.34 -10.92
N ALA A 248 3.51 14.15 -10.44
CA ALA A 248 2.26 13.53 -10.79
C ALA A 248 1.08 14.40 -10.30
N ASN A 249 0.29 14.91 -11.24
CA ASN A 249 -0.92 15.71 -10.94
C ASN A 249 -2.21 14.89 -11.07
N GLN A 250 -2.08 13.63 -11.49
CA GLN A 250 -3.16 12.69 -11.76
C GLN A 250 -2.74 11.28 -11.33
N PRO A 251 -3.68 10.42 -10.90
CA PRO A 251 -3.39 9.04 -10.52
C PRO A 251 -2.68 8.22 -11.60
N ALA A 252 -2.94 8.48 -12.88
CA ALA A 252 -2.32 7.75 -13.99
C ALA A 252 -0.81 8.00 -14.09
N ILE A 253 -0.36 9.24 -13.88
CA ILE A 253 1.08 9.59 -13.89
C ILE A 253 1.76 8.98 -12.66
N LEU A 254 1.06 8.96 -11.51
CA LEU A 254 1.58 8.34 -10.30
C LEU A 254 1.76 6.83 -10.48
N GLU A 255 0.76 6.11 -10.99
CA GLU A 255 0.88 4.65 -11.21
C GLU A 255 2.01 4.33 -12.20
N TYR A 256 2.19 5.12 -13.26
CA TYR A 256 3.35 4.99 -14.14
C TYR A 256 4.68 5.21 -13.41
N ALA A 257 4.75 6.21 -12.52
CA ALA A 257 5.95 6.46 -11.73
C ALA A 257 6.26 5.34 -10.72
N ILE A 258 5.22 4.74 -10.11
CA ILE A 258 5.37 3.59 -9.21
C ILE A 258 5.92 2.39 -9.98
N ASP A 259 5.29 2.06 -11.12
CA ASP A 259 5.68 0.94 -11.99
C ASP A 259 7.15 1.06 -12.43
N GLN A 260 7.60 2.26 -12.81
CA GLN A 260 8.99 2.50 -13.23
C GLN A 260 10.00 2.57 -12.08
N SER A 261 9.57 2.98 -10.89
CA SER A 261 10.48 3.13 -9.74
C SER A 261 10.69 1.85 -8.94
N GLU A 262 9.86 0.83 -9.19
CA GLU A 262 9.78 -0.43 -8.43
C GLU A 262 9.70 -0.20 -6.90
N ASN A 263 9.24 0.98 -6.47
CA ASN A 263 9.15 1.35 -5.06
C ASN A 263 7.97 2.31 -4.79
N LYS A 264 7.65 2.52 -3.51
CA LYS A 264 6.49 3.34 -3.07
C LYS A 264 6.82 4.79 -2.77
N LEU A 265 8.06 5.24 -2.99
CA LEU A 265 8.45 6.63 -2.74
C LEU A 265 7.65 7.65 -3.58
N PRO A 266 7.27 7.37 -4.85
CA PRO A 266 6.42 8.28 -5.61
C PRO A 266 5.07 8.53 -4.93
N THR A 267 4.48 7.51 -4.29
CA THR A 267 3.20 7.66 -3.58
C THR A 267 3.31 8.68 -2.46
N ILE A 268 4.41 8.68 -1.71
CA ILE A 268 4.64 9.63 -0.63
C ILE A 268 4.75 11.05 -1.18
N GLY A 269 5.51 11.24 -2.25
CA GLY A 269 5.66 12.54 -2.92
C GLY A 269 4.33 13.10 -3.42
N PHE A 270 3.52 12.27 -4.06
CA PHE A 270 2.18 12.63 -4.54
C PHE A 270 1.25 13.03 -3.39
N THR A 271 1.18 12.22 -2.33
CA THR A 271 0.29 12.49 -1.19
C THR A 271 0.67 13.78 -0.46
N MET A 272 1.94 14.14 -0.37
CA MET A 272 2.36 15.39 0.27
C MET A 272 2.03 16.63 -0.57
N ILE A 273 2.23 16.59 -1.88
CA ILE A 273 2.06 17.77 -2.73
C ILE A 273 0.60 18.02 -3.10
N LEU A 274 -0.23 16.97 -3.18
CA LEU A 274 -1.59 17.06 -3.70
C LEU A 274 -2.45 18.11 -2.96
N PRO A 275 -2.50 18.17 -1.62
CA PRO A 275 -3.29 19.17 -0.92
C PRO A 275 -2.77 20.59 -1.17
N ILE A 276 -1.44 20.77 -1.15
CA ILE A 276 -0.78 22.06 -1.37
C ILE A 276 -1.10 22.57 -2.78
N SER A 277 -0.95 21.71 -3.79
CA SER A 277 -1.27 22.01 -5.19
C SER A 277 -2.74 22.35 -5.36
N MET A 278 -3.65 21.62 -4.71
CA MET A 278 -5.09 21.87 -4.77
C MET A 278 -5.47 23.25 -4.19
N ILE A 279 -4.94 23.59 -3.01
CA ILE A 279 -5.18 24.90 -2.38
C ILE A 279 -4.58 26.01 -3.24
N ALA A 280 -3.33 25.86 -3.67
CA ALA A 280 -2.66 26.85 -4.52
C ALA A 280 -3.44 27.09 -5.82
N LYS A 281 -3.94 26.03 -6.47
CA LYS A 281 -4.76 26.14 -7.68
C LYS A 281 -6.06 26.92 -7.43
N ILE A 282 -6.76 26.66 -6.32
CA ILE A 282 -8.00 27.38 -5.97
C ILE A 282 -7.71 28.88 -5.79
N LEU A 283 -6.68 29.22 -5.01
CA LEU A 283 -6.27 30.61 -4.78
C LEU A 283 -5.87 31.31 -6.08
N PHE A 284 -5.09 30.63 -6.93
CA PHE A 284 -4.62 31.20 -8.19
C PHE A 284 -5.79 31.47 -9.14
N VAL A 285 -6.76 30.57 -9.24
CA VAL A 285 -7.97 30.77 -10.06
C VAL A 285 -8.79 31.96 -9.56
N GLN A 286 -8.96 32.11 -8.24
CA GLN A 286 -9.65 33.26 -7.66
C GLN A 286 -8.91 34.58 -7.92
N LEU A 287 -7.59 34.60 -7.74
CA LEU A 287 -6.76 35.77 -8.04
C LEU A 287 -6.89 36.18 -9.51
N LEU A 288 -6.82 35.19 -10.41
CA LEU A 288 -6.91 35.40 -11.85
C LEU A 288 -8.31 35.90 -12.24
N PHE A 289 -9.38 35.37 -11.60
CA PHE A 289 -10.74 35.87 -11.79
C PHE A 289 -10.86 37.34 -11.39
N VAL A 290 -10.37 37.72 -10.21
CA VAL A 290 -10.41 39.12 -9.72
C VAL A 290 -9.59 40.06 -10.60
N LEU A 291 -8.47 39.60 -11.16
CA LEU A 291 -7.60 40.41 -12.01
C LEU A 291 -8.14 40.60 -13.43
N LEU A 292 -8.98 39.67 -13.91
CA LEU A 292 -9.62 39.73 -15.23
C LEU A 292 -11.07 40.24 -15.21
N SER A 293 -11.69 40.35 -14.03
CA SER A 293 -13.02 40.94 -13.83
C SER A 293 -12.93 42.45 -13.64
#